data_AF-A0A5B7TJ66-F1
#
_entry.id   AF-A0A5B7TJ66-F1
#
_cell.length_a   1.000
_cell.length_b   1.000
_cell.length_c   1.000
_cell.angle_alpha   90.00
_cell.angle_beta   90.00
_cell.angle_gamma   90.00
#
_symmetry.space_group_name_H-M   'P 1'
#
loop_
_entity.id
_entity.type
_entity.pdbx_description
1 polymer ?
#
loop_
_entity_poly.entity_id
_entity_poly.type
_entity_poly.pdbx_seq_one_letter_code
_entity_poly.pdbx_strand_id
1 'polypeptide(L)'
;MIINTSCKIAVRCSNCGEYNIADVDIFKLKEPTGIKCECGQVPYKVKKINKTLIFDISCIGCENIHSYKFKIRDLMSNQINIISCPNSGIEIAFIGNESYVEGIVEKYRNDMIELLKALGIK
;
A
#
# COMPACT_ATOMS: atom_id res chain seq x y z
N MET A 1 -15.00 -14.55 -18.70
CA MET A 1 -14.82 -14.44 -17.24
C MET A 1 -13.46 -13.81 -17.00
N ILE A 2 -13.42 -12.50 -16.73
CA ILE A 2 -12.17 -11.77 -16.48
C ILE A 2 -11.96 -11.88 -14.97
N ILE A 3 -11.06 -12.75 -14.53
CA ILE A 3 -10.67 -12.82 -13.12
C ILE A 3 -9.78 -11.58 -12.90
N ASN A 4 -10.38 -10.47 -12.49
CA ASN A 4 -9.66 -9.24 -12.16
C ASN A 4 -8.77 -9.54 -10.95
N THR A 5 -7.49 -9.78 -11.24
CA THR A 5 -6.43 -10.00 -10.25
C THR A 5 -5.55 -8.74 -10.20
N SER A 6 -6.20 -7.59 -10.30
CA SER A 6 -5.64 -6.27 -10.03
C SER A 6 -5.81 -5.99 -8.54
N CYS A 7 -4.70 -5.63 -7.88
CA CYS A 7 -4.71 -5.17 -6.51
C CYS A 7 -4.36 -3.69 -6.51
N LYS A 8 -4.93 -2.92 -5.60
CA LYS A 8 -4.57 -1.51 -5.44
C LYS A 8 -3.61 -1.38 -4.25
N ILE A 9 -2.56 -0.58 -4.40
CA ILE A 9 -1.63 -0.24 -3.31
C ILE A 9 -1.67 1.26 -3.08
N ALA A 10 -1.85 1.68 -1.83
CA ALA A 10 -1.59 3.04 -1.41
C ALA A 10 -0.28 3.04 -0.64
N VAL A 11 0.71 3.83 -1.05
CA VAL A 11 2.00 3.95 -0.35
C VAL A 11 2.27 5.40 -0.02
N ARG A 12 2.81 5.64 1.18
CA ARG A 12 3.24 6.97 1.57
C ARG A 12 4.61 7.27 1.01
N CYS A 13 4.74 8.37 0.29
CA CYS A 13 6.03 8.79 -0.24
C CYS A 13 6.94 9.33 0.86
N SER A 14 8.19 8.86 0.87
CA SER A 14 9.18 9.32 1.84
C SER A 14 9.62 10.77 1.66
N ASN A 15 9.42 11.34 0.47
CA ASN A 15 9.94 12.65 0.12
C ASN A 15 8.89 13.76 0.25
N CYS A 16 7.68 13.54 -0.28
CA CYS A 16 6.58 14.51 -0.18
C CYS A 16 5.59 14.21 0.94
N GLY A 17 5.63 13.01 1.55
CA GLY A 17 4.71 12.61 2.62
C GLY A 17 3.30 12.27 2.15
N GLU A 18 3.00 12.40 0.87
CA GLU A 18 1.69 12.16 0.26
C GLU A 18 1.46 10.68 -0.06
N TYR A 19 0.19 10.25 -0.07
CA TYR A 19 -0.17 8.86 -0.37
C TYR A 19 -0.35 8.68 -1.87
N ASN A 20 0.56 7.93 -2.48
CA ASN A 20 0.49 7.57 -3.88
C ASN A 20 -0.29 6.26 -4.01
N ILE A 21 -1.45 6.33 -4.67
CA ILE A 21 -2.26 5.15 -4.99
C ILE A 21 -1.82 4.65 -6.35
N ALA A 22 -1.64 3.33 -6.47
CA ALA A 22 -1.21 2.69 -7.69
C ALA A 22 -1.91 1.35 -7.89
N ASP A 23 -2.22 1.04 -9.13
CA ASP A 23 -2.78 -0.26 -9.51
C ASP A 23 -1.66 -1.27 -9.79
N VAL A 24 -1.76 -2.40 -9.12
CA VAL A 24 -0.81 -3.51 -9.13
C VAL A 24 -1.47 -4.68 -9.84
N ASP A 25 -1.28 -4.70 -11.14
CA ASP A 25 -1.77 -5.77 -12.00
C ASP A 25 -0.82 -6.97 -11.89
N ILE A 26 -1.20 -7.99 -11.11
CA ILE A 26 -0.36 -9.18 -10.83
C ILE A 26 0.05 -9.91 -12.12
N PHE A 27 -0.76 -9.78 -13.17
CA PHE A 27 -0.50 -10.32 -14.51
C PHE A 27 0.50 -9.48 -15.32
N LYS A 28 0.45 -8.15 -15.22
CA LYS A 28 1.40 -7.26 -15.92
C LYS A 28 2.74 -7.15 -15.20
N LEU A 29 2.80 -7.57 -13.94
CA LEU A 29 4.01 -7.59 -13.10
C LEU A 29 5.00 -8.69 -13.48
N LYS A 30 5.44 -8.74 -14.74
CA LYS A 30 6.53 -9.64 -15.18
C LYS A 30 7.91 -9.07 -14.81
N GLU A 31 8.00 -7.76 -14.70
CA GLU A 31 9.22 -7.00 -14.44
C GLU A 31 9.03 -6.09 -13.22
N PRO A 32 10.11 -5.74 -12.49
CA PRO A 32 10.03 -4.84 -11.35
C PRO A 32 9.52 -3.47 -11.82
N THR A 33 8.30 -3.14 -11.43
CA THR A 33 7.67 -1.86 -11.74
C THR A 33 7.60 -1.00 -10.48
N GLY A 34 7.68 0.31 -10.65
CA GLY A 34 7.54 1.26 -9.54
C GLY A 34 6.83 2.48 -10.07
N ILE A 35 5.94 3.05 -9.26
CA ILE A 35 5.32 4.33 -9.63
C ILE A 35 6.30 5.44 -9.30
N LYS A 36 6.40 6.42 -10.19
CA LYS A 36 7.07 7.67 -9.87
C LYS A 36 6.05 8.57 -9.19
N CYS A 37 6.37 9.04 -7.99
CA CYS A 37 5.58 10.07 -7.35
C CYS A 37 5.80 11.41 -8.07
N GLU A 38 4.87 12.35 -7.94
CA GLU A 38 4.95 13.69 -8.53
C GLU A 38 6.19 14.46 -8.05
N CYS A 39 6.73 14.10 -6.88
CA CYS A 39 7.99 14.63 -6.36
C CYS A 39 9.26 14.10 -7.09
N GLY A 40 9.11 13.22 -8.09
CA GLY A 40 10.20 12.63 -8.87
C GLY A 40 10.87 11.41 -8.23
N GLN A 41 10.53 11.09 -6.98
CA GLN A 41 11.07 9.94 -6.26
C GLN A 41 10.16 8.71 -6.43
N VAL A 42 10.72 7.52 -6.26
CA VAL A 42 9.99 6.26 -6.38
C VAL A 42 9.63 5.79 -4.97
N PRO A 43 8.41 6.04 -4.47
CA PRO A 43 8.02 5.72 -3.10
C PRO A 43 7.96 4.22 -2.84
N TYR A 44 7.70 3.43 -3.90
CA TYR A 44 7.73 1.98 -3.82
C TYR A 44 8.20 1.34 -5.13
N LYS A 45 8.77 0.15 -5.00
CA LYS A 45 9.02 -0.78 -6.10
C LYS A 45 8.32 -2.09 -5.80
N VAL A 46 7.65 -2.65 -6.80
CA VAL A 46 7.04 -3.97 -6.70
C VAL A 46 7.69 -4.91 -7.69
N LYS A 47 8.07 -6.10 -7.21
CA LYS A 47 8.64 -7.17 -8.03
C LYS A 47 7.88 -8.46 -7.79
N LYS A 48 7.65 -9.22 -8.86
CA LYS A 48 7.01 -10.54 -8.79
C LYS A 48 8.05 -11.64 -8.89
N ILE A 49 8.01 -12.57 -7.94
CA ILE A 49 8.84 -13.78 -7.94
C ILE A 49 7.92 -14.98 -7.83
N ASN A 50 7.72 -15.69 -8.95
CA ASN A 50 6.74 -16.76 -9.12
C ASN A 50 5.31 -16.40 -8.64
N LYS A 51 4.95 -16.81 -7.42
CA LYS A 51 3.63 -16.63 -6.78
C LYS A 51 3.66 -15.64 -5.61
N THR A 52 4.75 -14.89 -5.46
CA THR A 52 4.97 -13.93 -4.39
C THR A 52 5.30 -12.57 -4.98
N LEU A 53 4.60 -11.54 -4.52
CA LEU A 53 4.90 -10.15 -4.76
C LEU A 53 5.78 -9.62 -3.64
N ILE A 54 6.78 -8.82 -3.99
CA ILE A 54 7.68 -8.19 -3.04
C ILE A 54 7.60 -6.69 -3.28
N PHE A 55 7.23 -5.97 -2.24
CA PHE A 55 7.08 -4.52 -2.22
C PHE A 55 8.22 -3.94 -1.40
N ASP A 56 9.09 -3.19 -2.06
CA ASP A 56 10.17 -2.43 -1.46
C ASP A 56 9.68 -0.98 -1.31
N ILE A 57 9.42 -0.55 -0.08
CA ILE A 57 8.80 0.74 0.25
C ILE A 57 9.77 1.54 1.08
N SER A 58 10.10 2.75 0.63
CA SER A 58 10.90 3.67 1.45
C SER A 58 10.02 4.26 2.55
N CYS A 59 10.46 4.19 3.81
CA CYS A 59 9.77 4.77 4.95
C CYS A 59 10.41 6.10 5.37
N ILE A 60 9.59 7.15 5.54
CA ILE A 60 10.04 8.46 6.02
C ILE A 60 10.42 8.45 7.49
N GLY A 61 9.73 7.66 8.31
CA GLY A 61 9.94 7.67 9.77
C GLY A 61 11.22 6.94 10.21
N CYS A 62 11.73 6.05 9.37
CA CYS A 62 12.94 5.28 9.68
C CYS A 62 14.05 5.53 8.66
N GLU A 63 13.78 6.29 7.61
CA GLU A 63 14.71 6.54 6.49
C GLU A 63 15.28 5.24 5.90
N ASN A 64 14.52 4.15 6.01
CA ASN A 64 14.91 2.81 5.61
C ASN A 64 13.91 2.23 4.61
N ILE A 65 14.38 1.28 3.81
CA ILE A 65 13.55 0.59 2.81
C ILE A 65 13.01 -0.70 3.43
N HIS A 66 11.69 -0.84 3.45
CA HIS A 66 11.00 -2.01 3.95
C HIS A 66 10.58 -2.92 2.81
N SER A 67 11.03 -4.17 2.85
CA SER A 67 10.68 -5.21 1.88
C SER A 67 9.58 -6.11 2.41
N TYR A 68 8.35 -5.94 1.93
CA TYR A 68 7.22 -6.79 2.29
C TYR A 68 6.96 -7.86 1.23
N LYS A 69 6.71 -9.09 1.66
CA LYS A 69 6.48 -10.22 0.75
C LYS A 69 5.05 -10.74 0.92
N PHE A 70 4.25 -10.62 -0.11
CA PHE A 70 2.86 -11.07 -0.13
C PHE A 70 2.67 -12.20 -1.14
N LYS A 71 2.00 -13.27 -0.75
CA LYS A 71 1.63 -14.32 -1.70
C LYS A 71 0.43 -13.83 -2.52
N ILE A 72 0.40 -14.11 -3.82
CA ILE A 72 -0.75 -13.76 -4.68
C ILE A 72 -2.06 -14.36 -4.12
N ARG A 73 -2.00 -15.58 -3.60
CA ARG A 73 -3.14 -16.22 -2.94
C ARG A 73 -3.57 -15.47 -1.68
N ASP A 74 -2.61 -14.92 -0.92
CA ASP A 74 -2.91 -14.14 0.27
C ASP A 74 -3.59 -12.83 -0.11
N LEU A 75 -3.10 -12.12 -1.14
CA LEU A 75 -3.74 -10.91 -1.65
C LEU A 75 -5.12 -11.14 -2.26
N MET A 76 -5.35 -12.32 -2.83
CA MET A 76 -6.66 -12.71 -3.34
C MET A 76 -7.61 -13.20 -2.23
N SER A 77 -7.07 -13.68 -1.10
CA SER A 77 -7.85 -14.23 0.02
C SER A 77 -8.10 -13.19 1.12
N ASN A 78 -7.15 -12.28 1.35
CA ASN A 78 -7.27 -11.13 2.24
C ASN A 78 -7.90 -9.97 1.48
N GLN A 79 -8.92 -9.38 2.10
CA GLN A 79 -9.59 -8.20 1.56
C GLN A 79 -8.68 -6.97 1.58
N ILE A 80 -7.86 -6.86 2.63
CA ILE A 80 -6.91 -5.76 2.86
C ILE A 80 -5.70 -6.28 3.65
N ASN A 81 -4.53 -5.76 3.35
CA ASN A 81 -3.28 -5.96 4.10
C ASN A 81 -2.70 -4.58 4.40
N ILE A 82 -2.64 -4.24 5.69
CA ILE A 82 -2.10 -2.99 6.19
C ILE A 82 -0.63 -3.19 6.50
N ILE A 83 0.20 -2.27 6.00
CA ILE A 83 1.65 -2.35 6.09
C ILE A 83 2.13 -1.19 6.94
N SER A 84 2.44 -1.52 8.18
CA SER A 84 3.06 -0.62 9.14
C SER A 84 4.56 -0.86 9.21
N CYS A 85 5.29 0.23 9.40
CA CYS A 85 6.71 0.21 9.61
C CYS A 85 7.00 -0.43 10.99
N PRO A 86 7.77 -1.52 11.06
CA PRO A 86 8.07 -2.19 12.33
C PRO A 86 8.91 -1.33 13.30
N ASN A 87 9.57 -0.27 12.80
CA ASN A 87 10.48 0.54 13.60
C ASN A 87 9.82 1.83 14.13
N SER A 88 9.01 2.52 13.33
CA SER A 88 8.25 3.70 13.79
C SER A 88 6.80 3.41 14.16
N GLY A 89 6.25 2.24 13.79
CA GLY A 89 4.83 1.92 13.94
C GLY A 89 3.90 2.64 12.95
N ILE A 90 4.44 3.51 12.10
CA ILE A 90 3.65 4.31 11.15
C ILE A 90 3.17 3.44 9.99
N GLU A 91 1.90 3.60 9.63
CA GLU A 91 1.33 2.96 8.45
C GLU A 91 1.87 3.60 7.16
N ILE A 92 2.73 2.84 6.48
CA ILE A 92 3.44 3.29 5.29
C ILE A 92 2.79 2.82 4.01
N ALA A 93 2.02 1.73 4.04
CA ALA A 93 1.26 1.28 2.88
C ALA A 93 0.02 0.44 3.21
N PHE A 94 -0.86 0.34 2.22
CA PHE A 94 -2.07 -0.46 2.25
C PHE A 94 -2.19 -1.21 0.93
N ILE A 95 -2.39 -2.53 0.95
CA ILE A 95 -2.53 -3.36 -0.24
C ILE A 95 -3.82 -4.17 -0.12
N GLY A 96 -4.59 -4.26 -1.19
CA GLY A 96 -5.77 -5.12 -1.20
C GLY A 96 -6.49 -5.12 -2.54
N ASN A 97 -7.72 -5.61 -2.53
CA ASN A 97 -8.59 -5.54 -3.71
C ASN A 97 -9.02 -4.08 -3.95
N GLU A 98 -9.10 -3.63 -5.20
CA GLU A 98 -9.47 -2.25 -5.57
C GLU A 98 -10.67 -1.72 -4.76
N SER A 99 -11.81 -2.42 -4.81
CA SER A 99 -13.04 -1.98 -4.15
C SER A 99 -12.92 -1.92 -2.62
N TYR A 100 -12.03 -2.73 -2.04
CA TYR A 100 -11.78 -2.74 -0.60
C TYR A 100 -10.74 -1.71 -0.19
N VAL A 101 -9.71 -1.45 -0.98
CA VAL A 101 -8.67 -0.47 -0.68
C VAL A 101 -9.23 0.95 -0.71
N GLU A 102 -10.04 1.30 -1.71
CA GLU A 102 -10.72 2.59 -1.73
C GLU A 102 -11.69 2.73 -0.56
N GLY A 103 -12.51 1.70 -0.32
CA GLY A 103 -13.44 1.68 0.81
C GLY A 103 -12.74 1.75 2.17
N ILE A 104 -11.54 1.15 2.32
CA ILE A 104 -10.75 1.26 3.55
C ILE A 104 -10.05 2.59 3.65
N VAL A 105 -9.53 3.18 2.57
CA VAL A 105 -8.94 4.52 2.67
C VAL A 105 -10.01 5.52 3.12
N GLU A 106 -11.23 5.41 2.57
CA GLU A 106 -12.37 6.22 3.02
C GLU A 106 -12.82 5.89 4.44
N LYS A 107 -12.97 4.60 4.79
CA LYS A 107 -13.32 4.18 6.15
C LYS A 107 -12.26 4.57 7.15
N TYR A 108 -10.98 4.38 6.88
CA TYR A 108 -9.89 4.74 7.78
C TYR A 108 -9.85 6.25 8.00
N ARG A 109 -10.13 7.04 6.96
CA ARG A 109 -10.32 8.49 7.09
C ARG A 109 -11.52 8.82 7.98
N ASN A 110 -12.62 8.09 7.85
CA ASN A 110 -13.82 8.26 8.67
C ASN A 110 -13.62 7.79 10.12
N ASP A 111 -13.07 6.61 10.33
CA ASP A 111 -12.80 5.97 11.61
C ASP A 111 -11.77 6.78 12.40
N MET A 112 -10.73 7.32 11.73
CA MET A 112 -9.84 8.32 12.31
C MET A 112 -10.59 9.58 12.75
N ILE A 113 -11.53 10.09 11.94
CA ILE A 113 -12.38 11.23 12.32
C ILE A 113 -13.31 10.87 13.49
N GLU A 114 -13.85 9.64 13.54
CA GLU A 114 -14.71 9.16 14.61
C GLU A 114 -13.93 8.95 15.91
N LEU A 115 -12.71 8.42 15.85
CA LEU A 115 -11.79 8.31 16.98
C LEU A 115 -11.35 9.70 17.47
N LEU A 116 -11.06 10.64 16.57
CA LEU A 116 -10.76 12.04 16.92
C LEU A 116 -11.96 12.75 17.57
N LYS A 117 -13.18 12.48 17.08
CA LYS A 117 -14.43 12.96 17.69
C LYS A 117 -14.69 12.32 19.06
N ALA A 118 -14.41 11.02 19.21
CA ALA A 118 -14.53 10.31 20.48
C ALA A 118 -13.53 10.80 21.52
N LEU A 119 -12.37 11.32 21.09
CA LEU A 119 -11.37 11.99 21.93
C LEU A 119 -11.69 13.47 22.21
N GLY A 120 -12.83 13.99 21.71
CA GLY A 120 -13.36 15.31 22.10
C GLY A 120 -12.63 16.52 21.52
N ILE A 121 -11.81 16.35 20.48
CA ILE A 121 -11.15 17.48 19.82
C ILE A 121 -12.10 18.04 18.75
N LYS A 122 -12.59 19.25 19.00
CA LYS A 122 -13.50 20.00 18.13
C LYS A 122 -12.75 20.91 17.16
#